data_AF-A0A7V1CKC9-F1
#
_entry.id   AF-A0A7V1CKC9-F1
#
_cell.length_a   1.000
_cell.length_b   1.000
_cell.length_c   1.000
_cell.angle_alpha   90.00
_cell.angle_beta   90.00
_cell.angle_gamma   90.00
#
_symmetry.space_group_name_H-M   'P 1'
#
loop_
_entity.id
_entity.type
_entity.pdbx_description
1 polymer ?
#
loop_
_entity_poly.entity_id
_entity_poly.type
_entity_poly.pdbx_seq_one_letter_code
_entity_poly.pdbx_strand_id
1 'polypeptide(L)' 'MKNLWAPWRMKYIHDEHAKKSGCIFCEKLKEDKDKENLILYR' A
#
# COMPACT_ATOMS: atom_id res chain seq x y z
N MET A 1 -1.21 9.15 26.31
CA MET A 1 -1.34 8.68 24.91
C MET A 1 -1.31 7.16 24.89
N LYS A 2 -2.20 6.50 24.13
CA LYS A 2 -2.12 5.05 23.89
C LYS A 2 -1.33 4.84 22.60
N ASN A 3 -0.19 4.17 22.70
CA ASN A 3 0.67 3.91 21.54
C ASN A 3 0.13 2.73 20.73
N LEU A 4 -0.07 2.93 19.43
CA LEU A 4 -0.36 1.85 18.50
C LEU A 4 0.95 1.43 17.82
N TRP A 5 1.46 0.27 18.22
CA TRP A 5 2.69 -0.30 17.69
C TRP A 5 2.42 -0.97 16.33
N ALA A 6 3.30 -0.71 15.37
CA ALA A 6 3.27 -1.33 14.03
C ALA A 6 4.69 -1.81 13.69
N PRO A 7 5.07 -3.05 14.06
CA PRO A 7 6.45 -3.55 13.96
C PRO A 7 6.98 -3.62 12.52
N TRP A 8 6.08 -3.63 11.52
CA TRP A 8 6.40 -3.62 10.10
C TRP A 8 6.78 -2.23 9.55
N ARG A 9 6.50 -1.15 10.28
CA ARG A 9 6.56 0.23 9.76
C ARG A 9 7.94 0.62 9.23
N MET A 10 9.00 0.33 9.97
CA MET A 10 10.36 0.71 9.55
C MET A 10 10.78 -0.02 8.27
N LYS A 11 10.45 -1.32 8.17
CA LYS A 11 10.72 -2.09 6.96
C LYS A 11 9.96 -1.52 5.76
N TYR A 12 8.68 -1.18 5.94
CA TYR A 12 7.85 -0.62 4.87
C TYR A 12 8.35 0.75 4.36
N ILE A 13 8.73 1.66 5.27
CA ILE A 13 9.21 2.99 4.90
C ILE A 13 10.54 2.92 4.12
N HIS A 14 11.41 1.98 4.48
CA HIS A 14 12.72 1.81 3.83
C HIS A 14 12.68 0.91 2.59
N ASP A 15 11.54 0.29 2.28
CA ASP A 15 11.39 -0.58 1.12
C ASP A 15 11.54 0.22 -0.19
N GLU A 16 12.41 -0.23 -1.09
CA GLU A 16 12.60 0.39 -2.40
C GLU A 16 11.37 0.26 -3.30
N HIS A 17 10.53 -0.75 -3.08
CA HIS A 17 9.25 -0.88 -3.77
C HIS A 17 8.26 0.24 -3.43
N ALA A 18 8.42 0.91 -2.28
CA ALA A 18 7.64 2.10 -1.91
C ALA A 18 8.10 3.37 -2.66
N LYS A 19 9.26 3.33 -3.33
CA LYS A 19 9.81 4.45 -4.10
C LYS A 19 9.36 4.46 -5.57
N LYS A 20 8.42 3.60 -5.96
CA LYS A 20 7.83 3.66 -7.30
C LYS A 20 7.21 5.04 -7.51
N SER A 21 7.63 5.70 -8.58
CA SER A 21 7.03 6.97 -9.00
C SER A 21 5.65 6.70 -9.58
N GLY A 22 4.68 7.53 -9.22
CA GLY A 22 3.30 7.41 -9.69
C GLY A 22 2.27 7.48 -8.59
N CYS A 23 1.01 7.24 -8.96
CA CYS A 23 -0.13 7.24 -8.04
C CYS A 23 -0.56 5.79 -7.80
N ILE A 24 -0.16 5.21 -6.67
CA ILE A 24 -0.48 3.81 -6.35
C ILE A 24 -1.98 3.52 -6.42
N PHE A 25 -2.84 4.43 -5.94
CA PHE A 25 -4.29 4.23 -5.99
C PHE A 25 -4.83 4.25 -7.42
N CYS A 26 -4.34 5.18 -8.25
CA CYS A 26 -4.77 5.32 -9.63
C CYS A 26 -4.35 4.10 -10.47
N GLU A 27 -3.12 3.61 -10.25
CA GLU A 27 -2.58 2.43 -10.92
C GLU A 27 -3.33 1.17 -10.50
N LYS A 28 -3.48 0.95 -9.18
CA LYS A 28 -4.15 -0.24 -8.65
C LYS A 28 -5.64 -0.29 -8.94
N LEU A 29 -6.30 0.86 -9.06
CA LEU A 29 -7.70 0.93 -9.46
C LEU A 29 -7.92 0.61 -10.95
N LYS A 30 -6.93 0.84 -11.81
CA LYS A 30 -7.01 0.53 -13.25
C LYS A 30 -6.71 -0.95 -13.56
N GLU A 31 -6.02 -1.64 -12.67
CA GLU A 31 -5.74 -3.07 -12.80
C GLU A 31 -7.01 -3.90 -12.54
N ASP A 32 -7.24 -4.95 -13.32
CA ASP A 32 -8.34 -5.90 -13.10
C ASP A 32 -7.94 -7.02 -12.13
N LYS A 33 -7.47 -6.63 -10.94
CA LYS A 33 -6.87 -7.50 -9.91
C LYS A 33 -7.32 -7.10 -8.51
N ASP A 34 -8.63 -7.02 -8.32
CA ASP A 34 -9.24 -6.42 -7.13
C ASP A 34 -8.82 -7.14 -5.85
N LYS A 35 -8.78 -8.47 -5.89
CA LYS A 35 -8.41 -9.29 -4.73
C LYS A 35 -6.95 -9.05 -4.31
N GLU A 36 -6.05 -8.98 -5.28
CA GLU A 36 -4.61 -8.76 -5.05
C GLU A 36 -4.33 -7.32 -4.61
N ASN A 37 -5.10 -6.37 -5.13
CA ASN A 37 -5.00 -4.95 -4.80
C ASN A 37 -5.82 -4.55 -3.56
N LEU A 38 -6.48 -5.51 -2.91
CA LEU A 38 -7.31 -5.33 -1.72
C LEU A 38 -8.44 -4.31 -1.93
N ILE A 39 -9.01 -4.27 -3.15
CA ILE A 39 -10.17 -3.45 -3.47
C ILE A 39 -11.42 -4.18 -2.97
N LEU A 40 -12.12 -3.55 -2.04
CA LEU A 40 -13.34 -4.12 -1.46
C LEU A 40 -14.56 -3.94 -2.37
N TYR A 41 -14.68 -2.78 -3.03
CA TYR A 41 -15.82 -2.40 -3.86
C TYR A 41 -15.44 -1.31 -4.88
N ARG A 42 -16.13 -1.27 -6.02
CA ARG A 42 -15.96 -0.30 -7.11
C ARG A 42 -17.28 0.35 -7.50
#